data_AF-A0A965XTZ4-F1
#
_entry.id   AF-A0A965XTZ4-F1
#
_cell.length_a   1.000
_cell.length_b   1.000
_cell.length_c   1.000
_cell.angle_alpha   90.00
_cell.angle_beta   90.00
_cell.angle_gamma   90.00
#
_symmetry.space_group_name_H-M   'P 1'
#
loop_
_entity.id
_entity.type
_entity.pdbx_description
1 polymer ?
#
loop_
_entity_poly.entity_id
_entity_poly.type
_entity_poly.pdbx_seq_one_letter_code
_entity_poly.pdbx_strand_id
1 'polypeptide(L)'
;MAAFKLSKEQKIGLFSILTLVSLYIVVNYLKGKDLFSNRNTYYAIYHNVEGLTPTGPVYIRGLKVGTVETIEYNATNDNFTVTM
;
A
#
# COMPACT_ATOMS: atom_id res chain seq x y z
N MET A 1 38.69 13.12 13.56
CA MET A 1 37.24 12.81 13.46
C MET A 1 36.56 13.41 14.68
N ALA A 2 35.78 14.49 14.49
CA ALA A 2 35.15 15.20 15.61
C ALA A 2 34.01 14.34 16.19
N ALA A 3 34.17 13.90 17.44
CA ALA A 3 33.11 13.26 18.19
C ALA A 3 32.04 14.32 18.53
N PHE A 4 30.92 14.29 17.83
CA PHE A 4 29.79 15.18 18.07
C PHE A 4 29.22 14.86 19.45
N LYS A 5 29.56 15.67 20.45
CA LYS A 5 29.05 15.52 21.82
C LYS A 5 27.63 16.08 21.87
N LEU A 6 26.66 15.28 21.44
CA LEU A 6 25.24 15.66 21.48
C LEU A 6 24.82 15.90 22.94
N SER A 7 24.41 17.13 23.24
CA SER A 7 23.84 17.45 24.56
C SER A 7 22.52 16.71 24.75
N LYS A 8 22.11 16.53 26.02
CA LYS A 8 20.90 15.76 26.36
C LYS A 8 19.67 16.32 25.66
N GLU A 9 19.60 17.64 25.46
CA GLU A 9 18.51 18.31 24.74
C GLU A 9 18.45 17.93 23.25
N GLN A 10 19.60 17.84 22.58
CA GLN A 10 19.65 17.47 21.15
C GLN A 10 19.28 16.01 20.92
N LYS A 11 19.63 15.11 21.84
CA LYS A 11 19.19 13.70 21.77
C LYS A 11 17.66 13.57 21.87
N ILE A 12 17.05 14.34 22.77
CA ILE A 12 15.60 14.35 22.94
C ILE A 12 14.93 14.95 21.70
N GLY A 13 15.46 16.04 21.15
CA GLY A 13 14.97 16.64 19.91
C GLY A 13 15.02 15.68 18.71
N LEU A 14 16.14 14.98 18.53
CA LEU A 14 16.29 13.97 17.48
C LEU A 14 15.34 12.79 17.66
N PHE A 15 15.14 12.34 18.90
CA PHE A 15 14.21 11.26 19.22
C PHE A 15 12.75 11.63 18.89
N SER A 16 12.33 12.86 19.20
CA SER A 16 11.00 13.36 18.86
C SER A 16 10.75 13.38 17.35
N ILE A 17 11.75 13.82 16.57
CA ILE A 17 11.64 13.84 15.10
C ILE A 17 11.56 12.42 14.54
N LEU A 18 12.43 11.51 15.01
CA LEU A 18 12.40 10.09 14.62
C LEU A 18 11.06 9.43 14.95
N THR A 19 10.47 9.78 16.09
CA THR A 19 9.16 9.27 16.53
C THR A 19 8.05 9.74 15.59
N LEU A 20 8.02 11.03 15.24
CA LEU A 20 7.02 11.59 14.32
C LEU A 20 7.12 10.96 12.93
N VAL A 21 8.34 10.79 12.41
CA VAL A 21 8.57 10.14 11.10
C VAL A 21 8.14 8.67 11.14
N SER A 22 8.51 7.93 12.19
CA SER A 22 8.11 6.53 12.34
C SER A 22 6.60 6.39 12.44
N LEU A 23 5.92 7.27 13.19
CA LEU A 23 4.46 7.26 13.30
C LEU A 23 3.80 7.46 11.94
N TYR A 24 4.29 8.40 11.13
CA TYR A 24 3.78 8.63 9.78
C TYR A 24 3.93 7.37 8.91
N ILE A 25 5.10 6.72 8.94
CA ILE A 25 5.36 5.49 8.18
C ILE A 25 4.44 4.36 8.65
N VAL A 26 4.32 4.14 9.95
CA VAL A 26 3.47 3.08 10.54
C VAL A 26 2.00 3.29 10.19
N VAL A 27 1.48 4.52 10.29
CA VAL A 27 0.08 4.81 9.93
C VAL A 27 -0.18 4.57 8.44
N ASN A 28 0.76 4.93 7.57
CA ASN A 28 0.63 4.67 6.13
C ASN A 28 0.75 3.17 5.81
N TYR A 29 1.64 2.44 6.50
CA TYR A 29 1.77 0.99 6.39
C TYR A 29 0.48 0.27 6.83
N LEU A 30 -0.11 0.64 7.96
CA LEU A 30 -1.39 0.09 8.43
C LEU A 30 -2.55 0.38 7.47
N LYS A 31 -2.49 1.49 6.73
CA LYS A 31 -3.44 1.82 5.66
C LYS A 31 -3.22 1.00 4.38
N GLY A 32 -2.28 0.05 4.37
CA GLY A 32 -1.97 -0.76 3.20
C GLY A 32 -1.30 0.02 2.08
N LYS A 33 -0.80 1.24 2.35
CA LYS A 33 0.03 1.97 1.40
C LYS A 33 1.46 1.47 1.57
N ASP A 34 1.85 0.52 0.73
CA ASP A 34 3.23 0.09 0.58
C ASP A 34 4.11 1.29 0.21
N LEU A 35 4.79 1.88 1.20
CA LEU A 35 5.69 3.03 1.01
C LEU A 35 7.04 2.64 0.38
N PHE A 36 7.35 1.34 0.32
CA PHE A 36 8.64 0.81 -0.13
C PHE A 36 8.54 -0.33 -1.16
N SER A 37 7.33 -0.82 -1.48
CA SER A 37 7.18 -1.84 -2.52
C SER A 37 6.84 -1.17 -3.84
N ASN A 38 7.60 -1.52 -4.88
CA ASN A 38 7.30 -1.24 -6.27
C ASN A 38 6.01 -2.00 -6.65
N ARG A 39 4.84 -1.47 -6.24
CA ARG A 39 3.54 -2.03 -6.59
C ARG A 39 3.40 -1.93 -8.10
N ASN A 40 3.70 -3.04 -8.76
CA ASN A 40 3.41 -3.19 -10.17
C ASN A 40 1.90 -3.37 -10.24
N THR A 41 1.17 -2.26 -10.37
CA THR A 41 -0.29 -2.28 -10.46
C THR A 41 -0.67 -3.04 -11.72
N TYR A 42 -1.33 -4.18 -11.56
CA TYR A 42 -1.79 -4.98 -12.69
C TYR A 42 -3.28 -4.71 -12.90
N TYR A 43 -3.65 -4.45 -14.14
CA TYR A 43 -5.03 -4.27 -14.55
C TYR A 43 -5.52 -5.53 -15.24
N ALA A 44 -6.59 -6.13 -14.74
CA ALA A 44 -7.24 -7.28 -15.34
C ALA A 44 -8.67 -6.90 -15.75
N ILE A 45 -9.02 -7.17 -17.01
CA ILE A 45 -10.36 -6.90 -17.55
C ILE A 45 -11.21 -8.15 -17.38
N TYR A 46 -12.34 -8.01 -16.69
CA TYR A 46 -13.31 -9.07 -16.47
C TYR A 46 -14.68 -8.68 -17.06
N HIS A 47 -15.39 -9.65 -17.63
CA HIS A 47 -16.75 -9.46 -18.14
C HIS A 47 -17.82 -9.64 -17.04
N ASN A 48 -17.49 -10.33 -15.95
CA ASN A 48 -18.38 -10.53 -14.82
C ASN A 48 -17.54 -10.48 -13.53
N VAL A 49 -17.98 -9.67 -12.56
CA VAL A 49 -17.35 -9.53 -11.24
C VAL A 49 -18.31 -9.80 -10.08
N GLU A 50 -19.41 -10.50 -10.35
CA GLU A 50 -20.39 -10.86 -9.32
C GLU A 50 -19.74 -11.71 -8.23
N GLY A 51 -19.78 -11.21 -6.99
CA GLY A 51 -19.16 -11.85 -5.83
C GLY A 51 -17.70 -11.45 -5.54
N LEU A 52 -17.07 -10.62 -6.38
CA LEU A 52 -15.78 -10.02 -6.06
C LEU A 52 -15.96 -8.86 -5.07
N THR A 53 -15.35 -8.97 -3.90
CA THR A 53 -15.31 -7.90 -2.91
C THR A 53 -13.99 -7.13 -3.00
N PRO A 54 -14.01 -5.79 -2.83
CA PRO A 54 -12.78 -5.03 -2.63
C PRO A 54 -12.04 -5.58 -1.42
N THR A 55 -10.71 -5.72 -1.48
CA THR A 55 -9.88 -6.42 -0.47
C THR A 55 -9.96 -7.96 -0.50
N GLY A 56 -10.70 -8.54 -1.43
CA GLY A 56 -10.71 -9.98 -1.65
C GLY A 56 -9.38 -10.49 -2.23
N PRO A 57 -8.85 -11.65 -1.79
CA PRO A 57 -7.68 -12.26 -2.42
C PRO A 57 -8.04 -12.75 -3.84
N VAL A 58 -7.21 -12.40 -4.82
CA VAL A 58 -7.35 -12.84 -6.22
C VAL A 58 -6.53 -14.10 -6.43
N TYR A 59 -7.15 -15.12 -7.00
CA TYR A 59 -6.51 -16.38 -7.35
C TYR A 59 -6.53 -16.59 -8.85
N ILE A 60 -5.37 -16.90 -9.44
CA ILE A 60 -5.28 -17.38 -10.83
C ILE A 60 -4.93 -18.86 -10.76
N ARG A 61 -5.83 -19.73 -11.24
CA ARG A 61 -5.62 -21.20 -11.27
C ARG A 61 -5.24 -21.79 -9.91
N GLY A 62 -5.78 -21.23 -8.83
CA GLY A 62 -5.51 -21.65 -7.44
C GLY A 62 -4.26 -21.01 -6.81
N LEU A 63 -3.49 -20.21 -7.54
CA LEU A 63 -2.36 -19.46 -7.01
C LEU A 63 -2.81 -18.06 -6.57
N LYS A 64 -2.51 -17.67 -5.33
CA LYS A 64 -2.78 -16.31 -4.83
C LYS A 64 -1.86 -15.32 -5.55
N VAL A 65 -2.42 -14.45 -6.40
CA VAL A 65 -1.65 -13.49 -7.20
C VAL A 65 -1.66 -12.07 -6.65
N GLY A 66 -2.66 -11.73 -5.84
CA GLY A 66 -2.79 -10.39 -5.28
C GLY A 66 -4.06 -10.21 -4.47
N THR A 67 -4.38 -8.96 -4.18
CA THR A 67 -5.61 -8.55 -3.50
C THR A 67 -6.28 -7.50 -4.37
N VAL A 68 -7.61 -7.54 -4.50
CA VAL A 68 -8.34 -6.52 -5.25
C VAL A 68 -8.20 -5.16 -4.55
N GLU A 69 -7.53 -4.20 -5.19
CA GLU A 69 -7.48 -2.81 -4.72
C GLU A 69 -8.78 -2.08 -5.07
N THR A 70 -9.18 -2.12 -6.34
CA THR A 70 -10.36 -1.40 -6.85
C THR A 70 -10.99 -2.13 -8.02
N ILE A 71 -12.32 -2.02 -8.13
CA ILE A 71 -13.11 -2.52 -9.25
C ILE A 71 -13.80 -1.31 -9.88
N GLU A 72 -13.45 -0.99 -11.11
CA GLU A 72 -14.06 0.11 -11.87
C GLU A 72 -14.88 -0.46 -13.03
N TYR A 73 -16.13 0.00 -13.14
CA TYR A 73 -17.00 -0.37 -14.25
C TYR A 73 -16.84 0.62 -15.40
N ASN A 74 -16.46 0.12 -16.58
CA ASN A 74 -16.34 0.92 -17.79
C ASN A 74 -17.62 0.79 -18.64
N ALA A 75 -18.48 1.81 -18.56
CA ALA A 75 -19.74 1.84 -19.30
C ALA A 75 -19.59 1.94 -20.84
N THR A 76 -18.40 2.24 -21.36
CA THR A 76 -18.15 2.31 -22.83
C THR A 76 -17.92 0.94 -23.44
N ASN A 77 -17.33 -0.01 -22.69
CA ASN A 77 -16.94 -1.32 -23.21
C ASN A 77 -17.62 -2.49 -22.50
N ASP A 78 -18.61 -2.22 -21.64
CA ASP A 78 -19.34 -3.24 -20.86
C ASP A 78 -18.38 -4.20 -20.12
N ASN A 79 -17.34 -3.65 -19.49
CA ASN A 79 -16.33 -4.44 -18.82
C ASN A 79 -15.93 -3.85 -17.46
N PHE A 80 -15.41 -4.72 -16.60
CA PHE A 80 -14.92 -4.36 -15.28
C PHE A 80 -13.40 -4.40 -15.30
N THR A 81 -12.78 -3.27 -14.95
CA THR A 81 -11.33 -3.20 -14.76
C THR A 81 -11.05 -3.43 -13.28
N VAL A 82 -10.38 -4.55 -13.00
CA VAL A 82 -9.95 -4.91 -11.65
C VAL A 82 -8.47 -4.52 -11.51
N THR A 83 -8.19 -3.69 -10.53
CA THR A 83 -6.85 -3.23 -10.16
C THR A 83 -6.34 -4.10 -9.01
N MET A 84 -5.17 -4.72 -9.17
CA MET A 84 -4.53 -5.61 -8.19
C MET A 84 -3.05 -5.29 -7.97
#